data_AF-A0A1F3MYZ5-F1
#
_entry.id   AF-A0A1F3MYZ5-F1
#
_cell.length_a   1.000
_cell.length_b   1.000
_cell.length_c   1.000
_cell.angle_alpha   90.00
_cell.angle_beta   90.00
_cell.angle_gamma   90.00
#
_symmetry.space_group_name_H-M   'P 1'
#
loop_
_entity.id
_entity.type
_entity.pdbx_description
1 polymer ?
#
loop_
_entity_poly.entity_id
_entity_poly.type
_entity_poly.pdbx_seq_one_letter_code
_entity_poly.pdbx_strand_id
1 'polypeptide(L)'
;PQNFIVDNETGVKSPIGMCGRRLEANFHIVIGQVAAAKNIEKCIRKANMSVKDMILEPLASSDAVLTDDEKEAGVVLVDIGGGTTDLAVYYDNIIRHTAVIPLGGNVVTKDIKEGCAILQRHAEQLKIQYGSALGDIAPEDKVVSIPGISGREPKEISFRSLAYIIQSRMEEIIDFINFEIQNSGYADKLAAGVVITGGGAMLKHLPQLMKFKTAMDVRMGYPNEHLAGPGRNEINQPMYATSVGLIMRGFDYLETYKKTFNAAPQTEFVRLRPEVYERVETASESESDSGGQSQHIQHEQRTSLTEKIKIMMQKMFEVEDQPIN
;
A
#
# COMPACT_ATOMS: atom_id res chain seq x y z
N PRO A 1 -6.40 -10.42 19.75
CA PRO A 1 -7.48 -11.24 20.36
C PRO A 1 -8.78 -10.43 20.43
N GLN A 2 -9.92 -11.06 20.16
CA GLN A 2 -11.25 -10.43 20.17
C GLN A 2 -11.89 -10.48 21.56
N ASN A 3 -11.78 -11.63 22.21
CA ASN A 3 -12.19 -11.85 23.60
C ASN A 3 -11.58 -13.17 24.07
N PHE A 4 -11.62 -13.37 25.39
CA PHE A 4 -11.31 -14.62 26.05
C PHE A 4 -12.54 -15.15 26.78
N ILE A 5 -12.55 -16.46 27.00
CA ILE A 5 -13.54 -17.16 27.83
C ILE A 5 -12.76 -18.04 28.80
N VAL A 6 -12.97 -17.84 30.10
CA VAL A 6 -12.36 -18.69 31.15
C VAL A 6 -13.48 -19.55 31.74
N ASP A 7 -13.39 -20.86 31.52
CA ASP A 7 -14.45 -21.84 31.80
C ASP A 7 -15.80 -21.51 31.14
N ASN A 8 -16.66 -20.76 31.84
CA ASN A 8 -17.98 -20.28 31.37
C ASN A 8 -18.11 -18.74 31.45
N GLU A 9 -17.09 -18.02 31.92
CA GLU A 9 -17.09 -16.56 31.97
C GLU A 9 -16.70 -15.98 30.62
N THR A 10 -17.68 -15.39 29.93
CA THR A 10 -17.49 -14.74 28.63
C THR A 10 -17.14 -13.27 28.77
N GLY A 11 -16.48 -12.71 27.75
CA GLY A 11 -16.19 -11.26 27.70
C GLY A 11 -14.94 -10.86 28.49
N VAL A 12 -14.10 -11.83 28.85
CA VAL A 12 -12.82 -11.58 29.52
C VAL A 12 -11.90 -10.84 28.53
N LYS A 13 -11.47 -9.61 28.88
CA LYS A 13 -10.52 -8.83 28.08
C LYS A 13 -9.08 -9.33 28.24
N SER A 14 -8.69 -9.69 29.47
CA SER A 14 -7.38 -10.26 29.79
C SER A 14 -7.53 -11.43 30.76
N PRO A 15 -7.10 -12.66 30.40
CA PRO A 15 -7.21 -13.84 31.27
C PRO A 15 -6.02 -13.94 32.25
N ILE A 16 -5.05 -13.04 32.19
CA ILE A 16 -3.84 -13.10 33.02
C ILE A 16 -4.24 -12.94 34.50
N GLY A 17 -3.88 -13.94 35.32
CA GLY A 17 -4.20 -13.98 36.75
C GLY A 17 -5.52 -14.65 37.09
N MET A 18 -6.31 -15.09 36.11
CA MET A 18 -7.53 -15.87 36.34
C MET A 18 -7.21 -17.36 36.52
N CYS A 19 -7.88 -18.02 37.46
CA CYS A 19 -7.85 -19.47 37.59
C CYS A 19 -9.00 -20.10 36.80
N GLY A 20 -8.70 -21.10 35.97
CA GLY A 20 -9.71 -21.84 35.23
C GLY A 20 -9.16 -23.16 34.71
N ARG A 21 -10.05 -24.06 34.28
CA ARG A 21 -9.68 -25.36 33.69
C ARG A 21 -9.60 -25.29 32.17
N ARG A 22 -10.39 -24.40 31.55
CA ARG A 22 -10.45 -24.20 30.10
C ARG A 22 -10.32 -22.71 29.77
N LEU A 23 -9.45 -22.41 28.82
CA LEU A 23 -9.31 -21.07 28.23
C LEU A 23 -9.63 -21.16 26.75
N GLU A 24 -10.62 -20.39 26.32
CA GLU A 24 -10.96 -20.21 24.91
C GLU A 24 -10.67 -18.76 24.51
N ALA A 25 -10.36 -18.54 23.24
CA ALA A 25 -10.03 -17.22 22.72
C ALA A 25 -10.50 -17.10 21.28
N ASN A 26 -11.15 -15.98 20.98
CA ASN A 26 -11.49 -15.60 19.61
C ASN A 26 -10.40 -14.68 19.06
N PHE A 27 -10.01 -14.87 17.80
CA PHE A 27 -8.95 -14.09 17.16
C PHE A 27 -9.44 -13.49 15.84
N HIS A 28 -9.00 -12.25 15.58
CA HIS A 28 -9.02 -11.70 14.24
C HIS A 28 -7.72 -12.11 13.56
N ILE A 29 -7.83 -12.97 12.55
CA ILE A 29 -6.68 -13.55 11.85
C ILE A 29 -6.59 -12.92 10.47
N VAL A 30 -5.45 -12.27 10.20
CA VAL A 30 -5.13 -11.72 8.89
C VAL A 30 -4.22 -12.71 8.17
N ILE A 31 -4.62 -13.13 6.98
CA ILE A 31 -3.87 -14.08 6.16
C ILE A 31 -3.43 -13.38 4.88
N GLY A 32 -2.15 -13.52 4.53
CA GLY A 32 -1.57 -12.91 3.33
C GLY A 32 -0.87 -13.94 2.45
N GLN A 33 -0.66 -13.57 1.18
CA GLN A 33 0.10 -14.41 0.25
C GLN A 33 1.60 -14.39 0.61
N VAL A 34 2.15 -15.58 0.91
CA VAL A 34 3.57 -15.74 1.25
C VAL A 34 4.49 -15.20 0.14
N ALA A 35 4.10 -15.35 -1.12
CA ALA A 35 4.86 -14.85 -2.26
C ALA A 35 4.96 -13.31 -2.27
N ALA A 36 3.86 -12.61 -1.96
CA ALA A 36 3.84 -11.15 -1.86
C ALA A 36 4.76 -10.65 -0.74
N ALA A 37 4.67 -11.27 0.44
CA ALA A 37 5.54 -10.96 1.57
C ALA A 37 7.03 -11.16 1.25
N LYS A 38 7.39 -12.29 0.62
CA LYS A 38 8.78 -12.57 0.19
C LYS A 38 9.28 -11.58 -0.87
N ASN A 39 8.41 -11.09 -1.75
CA ASN A 39 8.79 -10.08 -2.74
C ASN A 39 9.15 -8.75 -2.08
N ILE A 40 8.37 -8.31 -1.09
CA ILE A 40 8.66 -7.10 -0.29
C ILE A 40 10.00 -7.26 0.43
N GLU A 41 10.21 -8.38 1.12
CA GLU A 41 11.47 -8.67 1.83
C GLU A 41 12.68 -8.66 0.90
N LYS A 42 12.54 -9.24 -0.30
CA LYS A 42 13.60 -9.24 -1.33
C LYS A 42 13.92 -7.83 -1.80
N CYS A 43 12.92 -6.97 -1.98
CA CYS A 43 13.14 -5.57 -2.36
C CYS A 43 13.91 -4.80 -1.28
N ILE A 44 13.55 -4.97 -0.02
CA ILE A 44 14.23 -4.33 1.12
C ILE A 44 15.67 -4.84 1.26
N ARG A 45 15.89 -6.15 1.10
CA ARG A 45 17.24 -6.73 1.12
C ARG A 45 18.14 -6.21 0.00
N LYS A 46 17.59 -5.94 -1.19
CA LYS A 46 18.35 -5.32 -2.29
C LYS A 46 18.78 -3.89 -1.98
N ALA A 47 18.13 -3.22 -1.05
CA ALA A 47 18.53 -1.92 -0.53
C ALA A 47 19.54 -2.03 0.65
N ASN A 48 20.13 -3.22 0.87
CA ASN A 48 21.04 -3.52 1.98
C ASN A 48 20.40 -3.32 3.37
N MET A 49 19.09 -3.56 3.49
CA MET A 49 18.35 -3.50 4.74
C MET A 49 17.77 -4.88 5.09
N SER A 50 17.57 -5.15 6.38
CA SER A 50 16.89 -6.37 6.85
C SER A 50 15.48 -6.05 7.35
N VAL A 51 14.51 -6.90 7.00
CA VAL A 51 13.15 -6.78 7.51
C VAL A 51 13.10 -7.41 8.89
N LYS A 52 12.74 -6.60 9.90
CA LYS A 52 12.62 -7.10 11.27
C LYS A 52 11.29 -7.81 11.52
N ASP A 53 10.22 -7.22 11.02
CA ASP A 53 8.86 -7.70 11.14
C ASP A 53 7.99 -7.10 10.02
N MET A 54 6.80 -7.67 9.80
CA MET A 54 5.80 -7.15 8.86
C MET A 54 4.47 -6.99 9.57
N ILE A 55 3.79 -5.88 9.31
CA ILE A 55 2.47 -5.59 9.87
C ILE A 55 1.48 -5.22 8.78
N LEU A 56 0.21 -5.49 9.04
CA LEU A 56 -0.90 -5.02 8.24
C LEU A 56 -0.98 -3.48 8.30
N GLU A 57 -0.97 -2.83 7.14
CA GLU A 57 -0.95 -1.36 6.98
C GLU A 57 -1.97 -0.60 7.84
N PRO A 58 -3.28 -0.89 7.82
CA PRO A 58 -4.25 -0.16 8.62
C PRO A 58 -4.02 -0.25 10.13
N LEU A 59 -3.28 -1.25 10.64
CA LEU A 59 -2.87 -1.27 12.04
C LEU A 59 -1.82 -0.19 12.32
N ALA A 60 -0.80 -0.10 11.48
CA ALA A 60 0.23 0.93 11.60
C ALA A 60 -0.40 2.32 11.45
N SER A 61 -1.20 2.56 10.41
CA SER A 61 -1.89 3.83 10.22
C SER A 61 -2.78 4.18 11.42
N SER A 62 -3.48 3.20 12.00
CA SER A 62 -4.35 3.42 13.17
C SER A 62 -3.59 3.84 14.42
N ASP A 63 -2.39 3.29 14.64
CA ASP A 63 -1.56 3.65 15.79
C ASP A 63 -1.09 5.11 15.69
N ALA A 64 -0.92 5.63 14.48
CA ALA A 64 -0.45 7.00 14.27
C ALA A 64 -1.54 8.07 14.35
N VAL A 65 -2.81 7.75 14.02
CA VAL A 65 -3.85 8.77 13.78
C VAL A 65 -5.12 8.63 14.65
N LEU A 66 -5.31 7.48 15.32
CA LEU A 66 -6.46 7.25 16.18
C LEU A 66 -6.05 7.36 17.65
N THR A 67 -6.91 7.99 18.43
CA THR A 67 -6.81 8.01 19.89
C THR A 67 -7.43 6.76 20.50
N ASP A 68 -7.07 6.43 21.74
CA ASP A 68 -7.68 5.32 22.48
C ASP A 68 -9.18 5.57 22.75
N ASP A 69 -9.58 6.82 22.99
CA ASP A 69 -10.99 7.20 23.19
C ASP A 69 -11.84 6.87 21.95
N GLU A 70 -11.32 7.11 20.74
CA GLU A 70 -12.01 6.75 19.50
C GLU A 70 -12.09 5.25 19.27
N LYS A 71 -10.99 4.53 19.56
CA LYS A 71 -10.95 3.07 19.49
C LYS A 71 -11.91 2.42 20.50
N GLU A 72 -12.11 3.05 21.66
CA GLU A 72 -13.10 2.64 22.67
C GLU A 72 -14.52 2.92 22.21
N ALA A 73 -14.83 4.17 21.84
CA ALA A 73 -16.16 4.62 21.44
C ALA A 73 -16.68 3.99 20.15
N GLY A 74 -15.77 3.52 19.30
CA GLY A 74 -16.08 2.87 18.04
C GLY A 74 -15.78 3.78 16.84
N VAL A 75 -14.81 3.40 16.02
CA VAL A 75 -14.29 4.23 14.92
C VAL A 75 -13.91 3.37 13.72
N VAL A 76 -14.04 3.94 12.53
CA VAL A 76 -13.53 3.36 11.29
C VAL A 76 -12.33 4.18 10.83
N LEU A 77 -11.17 3.54 10.73
CA LEU A 77 -10.05 4.07 9.97
C LEU A 77 -10.24 3.73 8.49
N VAL A 78 -10.11 4.73 7.62
CA VAL A 78 -10.09 4.56 6.17
C VAL A 78 -8.81 5.18 5.62
N ASP A 79 -7.86 4.35 5.15
CA ASP A 79 -6.62 4.79 4.51
C ASP A 79 -6.77 4.73 2.99
N ILE A 80 -6.90 5.89 2.34
CA ILE A 80 -7.09 5.99 0.90
C ILE A 80 -5.70 6.18 0.26
N GLY A 81 -5.12 5.08 -0.20
CA GLY A 81 -3.85 5.05 -0.89
C GLY A 81 -3.96 5.36 -2.38
N GLY A 82 -2.89 5.06 -3.12
CA GLY A 82 -2.90 5.17 -4.59
C GLY A 82 -3.64 4.01 -5.26
N GLY A 83 -3.32 2.77 -4.87
CA GLY A 83 -3.88 1.56 -5.47
C GLY A 83 -5.07 0.97 -4.72
N THR A 84 -5.11 1.14 -3.41
CA THR A 84 -6.09 0.53 -2.51
C THR A 84 -6.68 1.57 -1.58
N THR A 85 -7.82 1.21 -0.99
CA THR A 85 -8.37 1.84 0.19
C THR A 85 -8.48 0.77 1.27
N ASP A 86 -7.77 0.96 2.37
CA ASP A 86 -7.65 0.02 3.46
C ASP A 86 -8.52 0.47 4.63
N LEU A 87 -9.22 -0.47 5.27
CA LEU A 87 -10.22 -0.18 6.30
C LEU A 87 -9.95 -1.00 7.57
N ALA A 88 -10.07 -0.36 8.74
CA ALA A 88 -10.07 -1.04 10.03
C ALA A 88 -11.16 -0.47 10.93
N VAL A 89 -11.99 -1.35 11.49
CA VAL A 89 -13.04 -1.00 12.46
C VAL A 89 -12.54 -1.32 13.86
N TYR A 90 -12.61 -0.36 14.76
CA TYR A 90 -12.31 -0.54 16.18
C TYR A 90 -13.58 -0.34 17.01
N TYR A 91 -13.71 -1.10 18.10
CA TYR A 91 -14.74 -0.93 19.13
C TYR A 91 -14.29 -1.60 20.43
N ASP A 92 -14.45 -0.94 21.58
CA ASP A 92 -13.93 -1.36 22.89
C ASP A 92 -12.39 -1.54 22.92
N ASN A 93 -11.63 -0.71 22.19
CA ASN A 93 -10.18 -0.82 22.05
C ASN A 93 -9.70 -2.12 21.35
N ILE A 94 -10.60 -2.77 20.60
CA ILE A 94 -10.32 -4.01 19.88
C ILE A 94 -10.62 -3.80 18.41
N ILE A 95 -9.70 -4.22 17.55
CA ILE A 95 -9.95 -4.27 16.11
C ILE A 95 -11.01 -5.32 15.80
N ARG A 96 -12.14 -4.95 15.22
CA ARG A 96 -13.28 -5.84 14.97
C ARG A 96 -13.34 -6.36 13.53
N HIS A 97 -12.92 -5.54 12.58
CA HIS A 97 -12.97 -5.84 11.16
C HIS A 97 -11.82 -5.18 10.43
N THR A 98 -11.36 -5.80 9.34
CA THR A 98 -10.41 -5.21 8.40
C THR A 98 -10.81 -5.59 6.99
N ALA A 99 -10.73 -4.64 6.06
CA ALA A 99 -11.01 -4.87 4.66
C ALA A 99 -10.04 -4.08 3.76
N VAL A 100 -9.87 -4.55 2.54
CA VAL A 100 -9.09 -3.87 1.50
C VAL A 100 -9.95 -3.75 0.26
N ILE A 101 -10.19 -2.52 -0.17
CA ILE A 101 -10.91 -2.20 -1.39
C ILE A 101 -9.87 -1.94 -2.48
N PRO A 102 -9.91 -2.62 -3.64
CA PRO A 102 -8.89 -2.50 -4.69
C PRO A 102 -9.08 -1.23 -5.55
N LEU A 103 -9.44 -0.11 -4.91
CA LEU A 103 -9.64 1.19 -5.52
C LEU A 103 -9.00 2.26 -4.61
N GLY A 104 -8.22 3.16 -5.21
CA GLY A 104 -7.61 4.29 -4.52
C GLY A 104 -7.47 5.51 -5.45
N GLY A 105 -6.54 6.40 -5.16
CA GLY A 105 -6.35 7.64 -5.94
C GLY A 105 -6.00 7.42 -7.43
N ASN A 106 -5.47 6.26 -7.82
CA ASN A 106 -5.07 5.97 -9.20
C ASN A 106 -6.27 5.82 -10.15
N VAL A 107 -7.39 5.27 -9.67
CA VAL A 107 -8.59 5.12 -10.50
C VAL A 107 -9.24 6.49 -10.75
N VAL A 108 -9.20 7.39 -9.75
CA VAL A 108 -9.63 8.79 -9.92
C VAL A 108 -8.80 9.47 -11.02
N THR A 109 -7.48 9.29 -11.00
CA THR A 109 -6.58 9.84 -12.03
C THR A 109 -6.89 9.27 -13.41
N LYS A 110 -7.20 7.98 -13.49
CA LYS A 110 -7.59 7.32 -14.74
C LYS A 110 -8.88 7.89 -15.30
N ASP A 111 -9.88 8.14 -14.45
CA ASP A 111 -11.14 8.74 -14.89
C ASP A 111 -10.97 10.17 -15.36
N ILE A 112 -10.13 10.97 -14.68
CA ILE A 112 -9.79 12.33 -15.16
C ILE A 112 -9.09 12.25 -16.51
N LYS A 113 -8.15 11.31 -16.69
CA LYS A 113 -7.45 11.10 -17.96
C LYS A 113 -8.44 10.82 -19.10
N GLU A 114 -9.40 9.93 -18.86
CA GLU A 114 -10.37 9.48 -19.86
C GLU A 114 -11.46 10.55 -20.10
N GLY A 115 -12.08 11.07 -19.05
CA GLY A 115 -13.12 12.10 -19.13
C GLY A 115 -12.61 13.43 -19.70
N CYS A 116 -11.36 13.81 -19.39
CA CYS A 116 -10.75 15.02 -19.94
C CYS A 116 -9.92 14.75 -21.21
N ALA A 117 -9.76 13.51 -21.66
CA ALA A 117 -8.92 13.13 -22.80
C ALA A 117 -7.52 13.78 -22.80
N ILE A 118 -6.82 13.69 -21.66
CA ILE A 118 -5.47 14.22 -21.44
C ILE A 118 -4.48 13.11 -21.08
N LEU A 119 -3.19 13.44 -20.97
CA LEU A 119 -2.18 12.47 -20.52
C LEU A 119 -2.30 12.19 -19.02
N GLN A 120 -1.96 10.97 -18.61
CA GLN A 120 -1.98 10.52 -17.19
C GLN A 120 -1.25 11.50 -16.26
N ARG A 121 -0.07 11.98 -16.67
CA ARG A 121 0.72 12.95 -15.89
C ARG A 121 -0.03 14.26 -15.62
N HIS A 122 -0.81 14.73 -16.61
CA HIS A 122 -1.60 15.96 -16.47
C HIS A 122 -2.85 15.70 -15.64
N ALA A 123 -3.48 14.53 -15.77
CA ALA A 123 -4.59 14.14 -14.92
C ALA A 123 -4.20 14.10 -13.43
N GLU A 124 -3.03 13.55 -13.10
CA GLU A 124 -2.54 13.53 -11.71
C GLU A 124 -2.28 14.94 -11.18
N GLN A 125 -1.62 15.78 -11.99
CA GLN A 125 -1.36 17.18 -11.64
C GLN A 125 -2.66 17.95 -11.41
N LEU A 126 -3.67 17.76 -12.27
CA LEU A 126 -4.99 18.37 -12.12
C LEU A 126 -5.66 17.92 -10.83
N LYS A 127 -5.66 16.62 -10.54
CA LYS A 127 -6.23 16.05 -9.32
C LYS A 127 -5.59 16.68 -8.07
N ILE A 128 -4.27 16.74 -8.02
CA ILE A 128 -3.53 17.26 -6.86
C ILE A 128 -3.76 18.78 -6.69
N GLN A 129 -3.67 19.57 -7.76
CA GLN A 129 -3.71 21.03 -7.67
C GLN A 129 -5.14 21.57 -7.52
N TYR A 130 -6.08 21.02 -8.28
CA TYR A 130 -7.41 21.58 -8.49
C TYR A 130 -8.56 20.63 -8.14
N GLY A 131 -8.26 19.38 -7.77
CA GLY A 131 -9.28 18.38 -7.44
C GLY A 131 -10.14 18.78 -6.24
N SER A 132 -11.44 18.46 -6.36
CA SER A 132 -12.47 18.62 -5.33
C SER A 132 -13.39 17.42 -5.39
N ALA A 133 -13.76 16.87 -4.24
CA ALA A 133 -14.73 15.78 -4.11
C ALA A 133 -16.19 16.25 -4.20
N LEU A 134 -16.44 17.56 -4.24
CA LEU A 134 -17.77 18.14 -4.41
C LEU A 134 -17.79 19.00 -5.67
N GLY A 135 -18.61 18.60 -6.64
CA GLY A 135 -18.82 19.28 -7.91
C GLY A 135 -19.68 20.53 -7.79
N ASP A 136 -20.71 20.50 -6.94
CA ASP A 136 -21.70 21.59 -6.85
C ASP A 136 -21.13 22.90 -6.28
N ILE A 137 -20.05 22.84 -5.51
CA ILE A 137 -19.36 24.01 -4.95
C ILE A 137 -18.12 24.42 -5.76
N ALA A 138 -17.82 23.70 -6.83
CA ALA A 138 -16.68 24.01 -7.68
C ALA A 138 -16.99 25.29 -8.50
N PRO A 139 -16.04 26.23 -8.64
CA PRO A 139 -16.25 27.45 -9.41
C PRO A 139 -16.64 27.16 -10.86
N GLU A 140 -17.74 27.76 -11.34
CA GLU A 140 -18.25 27.59 -12.71
C GLU A 140 -17.40 28.32 -13.76
N ASP A 141 -16.83 29.46 -13.37
CA ASP A 141 -16.11 30.41 -14.23
C ASP A 141 -14.61 30.11 -14.34
N LYS A 142 -14.09 29.14 -13.58
CA LYS A 142 -12.68 28.77 -13.59
C LYS A 142 -12.40 27.61 -14.52
N VAL A 143 -11.38 27.80 -15.36
CA VAL A 143 -10.82 26.80 -16.26
C VAL A 143 -9.32 26.69 -16.06
N VAL A 144 -8.77 25.53 -16.38
CA VAL A 144 -7.34 25.27 -16.45
C VAL A 144 -7.00 24.84 -17.87
N SER A 145 -5.99 25.49 -18.46
CA SER A 145 -5.51 25.17 -19.80
C SER A 145 -4.40 24.13 -19.72
N ILE A 146 -4.60 22.99 -20.38
CA ILE A 146 -3.64 21.90 -20.47
C ILE A 146 -3.01 21.92 -21.87
N PRO A 147 -1.68 21.85 -22.00
CA PRO A 147 -1.02 21.77 -23.29
C PRO A 147 -1.57 20.61 -24.13
N GLY A 148 -1.86 20.89 -25.40
CA GLY A 148 -2.30 19.87 -26.34
C GLY A 148 -1.20 18.84 -26.62
N ILE A 149 -1.63 17.64 -27.02
CA ILE A 149 -0.70 16.55 -27.37
C ILE A 149 -0.25 16.74 -28.83
N SER A 150 1.07 16.70 -29.06
CA SER A 150 1.68 16.68 -30.41
C SER A 150 1.24 17.85 -31.32
N GLY A 151 1.28 19.08 -30.81
CA GLY A 151 0.98 20.29 -31.59
C GLY A 151 -0.50 20.58 -31.78
N ARG A 152 -1.39 19.83 -31.10
CA ARG A 152 -2.81 20.19 -30.99
C ARG A 152 -2.98 21.43 -30.10
N GLU A 153 -4.08 22.13 -30.31
CA GLU A 153 -4.47 23.27 -29.46
C GLU A 153 -4.56 22.87 -27.98
N PRO A 154 -4.24 23.81 -27.06
CA PRO A 154 -4.47 23.61 -25.64
C PRO A 154 -5.92 23.24 -25.35
N LYS A 155 -6.13 22.36 -24.39
CA LYS A 155 -7.45 21.95 -23.93
C LYS A 155 -7.79 22.67 -22.64
N GLU A 156 -8.93 23.34 -22.62
CA GLU A 156 -9.47 23.93 -21.40
C GLU A 156 -10.37 22.94 -20.68
N ILE A 157 -10.15 22.80 -19.36
CA ILE A 157 -10.94 21.94 -18.48
C ILE A 157 -11.55 22.84 -17.40
N SER A 158 -12.87 22.83 -17.27
CA SER A 158 -13.53 23.56 -16.19
C SER A 158 -13.34 22.85 -14.86
N PHE A 159 -13.23 23.64 -13.79
CA PHE A 159 -13.11 23.11 -12.42
C PHE A 159 -14.33 22.28 -12.04
N ARG A 160 -15.52 22.72 -12.47
CA ARG A 160 -16.77 21.99 -12.25
C ARG A 160 -16.78 20.61 -12.91
N SER A 161 -16.33 20.51 -14.17
CA SER A 161 -16.24 19.21 -14.87
C SER A 161 -15.26 18.27 -14.19
N LEU A 162 -14.07 18.78 -13.84
CA LEU A 162 -13.06 18.03 -13.09
C LEU A 162 -13.63 17.49 -11.76
N ALA A 163 -14.31 18.35 -11.00
CA ALA A 163 -14.87 18.00 -9.71
C ALA A 163 -15.98 16.94 -9.80
N TYR A 164 -16.85 16.98 -10.82
CA TYR A 164 -17.87 15.93 -10.99
C TYR A 164 -17.26 14.57 -11.37
N ILE A 165 -16.22 14.54 -12.20
CA ILE A 165 -15.50 13.29 -12.51
C ILE A 165 -14.92 12.69 -11.21
N ILE A 166 -14.28 13.52 -10.40
CA ILE A 166 -13.69 13.11 -9.12
C ILE A 166 -14.78 12.64 -8.14
N GLN A 167 -15.84 13.43 -7.97
CA GLN A 167 -16.96 13.12 -7.08
C GLN A 167 -17.56 11.76 -7.43
N SER A 168 -17.85 11.50 -8.70
CA SER A 168 -18.45 10.24 -9.15
C SER A 168 -17.60 9.03 -8.75
N ARG A 169 -16.27 9.08 -8.94
CA ARG A 169 -15.39 7.98 -8.51
C ARG A 169 -15.28 7.87 -7.01
N MET A 170 -15.20 8.99 -6.30
CA MET A 170 -15.11 8.97 -4.84
C MET A 170 -16.40 8.46 -4.19
N GLU A 171 -17.57 8.77 -4.75
CA GLU A 171 -18.86 8.21 -4.30
C GLU A 171 -18.87 6.68 -4.37
N GLU A 172 -18.35 6.10 -5.45
CA GLU A 172 -18.24 4.65 -5.59
C GLU A 172 -17.27 4.03 -4.56
N ILE A 173 -16.10 4.63 -4.36
CA ILE A 173 -15.15 4.18 -3.33
C ILE A 173 -15.81 4.24 -1.95
N ILE A 174 -16.56 5.30 -1.67
CA ILE A 174 -17.31 5.49 -0.43
C ILE A 174 -18.43 4.46 -0.29
N ASP A 175 -19.10 4.09 -1.36
CA ASP A 175 -20.13 3.05 -1.33
C ASP A 175 -19.54 1.68 -0.96
N PHE A 176 -18.34 1.35 -1.45
CA PHE A 176 -17.61 0.16 -1.00
C PHE A 176 -17.16 0.25 0.46
N ILE A 177 -16.71 1.42 0.93
CA ILE A 177 -16.39 1.66 2.34
C ILE A 177 -17.63 1.40 3.21
N ASN A 178 -18.77 1.99 2.86
CA ASN A 178 -20.03 1.80 3.56
C ASN A 178 -20.47 0.34 3.58
N PHE A 179 -20.32 -0.36 2.45
CA PHE A 179 -20.60 -1.79 2.38
C PHE A 179 -19.76 -2.59 3.39
N GLU A 180 -18.46 -2.34 3.48
CA GLU A 180 -17.59 -3.01 4.46
C GLU A 180 -17.89 -2.63 5.91
N ILE A 181 -18.28 -1.38 6.16
CA ILE A 181 -18.74 -0.94 7.49
C ILE A 181 -19.99 -1.73 7.90
N GLN A 182 -20.97 -1.88 7.01
CA GLN A 182 -22.17 -2.67 7.28
C GLN A 182 -21.83 -4.15 7.47
N ASN A 183 -21.01 -4.72 6.59
CA ASN A 183 -20.56 -6.10 6.65
C ASN A 183 -19.78 -6.44 7.94
N SER A 184 -19.14 -5.44 8.57
CA SER A 184 -18.47 -5.63 9.86
C SER A 184 -19.43 -6.04 11.00
N GLY A 185 -20.72 -5.68 10.90
CA GLY A 185 -21.70 -5.85 11.98
C GLY A 185 -21.56 -4.85 13.13
N TYR A 186 -20.73 -3.81 12.98
CA TYR A 186 -20.52 -2.77 13.99
C TYR A 186 -21.05 -1.40 13.60
N ALA A 187 -21.73 -1.24 12.45
CA ALA A 187 -22.18 0.06 11.94
C ALA A 187 -22.90 0.93 13.00
N ASP A 188 -23.80 0.34 13.79
CA ASP A 188 -24.59 1.03 14.82
C ASP A 188 -23.80 1.35 16.11
N LYS A 189 -22.52 0.96 16.18
CA LYS A 189 -21.65 1.09 17.35
C LYS A 189 -20.48 2.05 17.14
N LEU A 190 -20.43 2.76 16.00
CA LEU A 190 -19.32 3.62 15.61
C LEU A 190 -19.54 5.06 16.05
N ALA A 191 -19.59 5.30 17.37
CA ALA A 191 -19.95 6.60 17.92
C ALA A 191 -18.92 7.70 17.59
N ALA A 192 -17.64 7.34 17.36
CA ALA A 192 -16.60 8.28 16.95
C ALA A 192 -16.55 8.51 15.43
N GLY A 193 -17.36 7.79 14.65
CA GLY A 193 -17.49 7.97 13.20
C GLY A 193 -16.29 7.44 12.40
N VAL A 194 -15.87 8.21 11.40
CA VAL A 194 -14.84 7.82 10.42
C VAL A 194 -13.64 8.75 10.49
N VAL A 195 -12.44 8.17 10.53
CA VAL A 195 -11.17 8.89 10.40
C VAL A 195 -10.55 8.51 9.07
N ILE A 196 -10.40 9.48 8.17
CA ILE A 196 -9.80 9.26 6.85
C ILE A 196 -8.33 9.68 6.82
N THR A 197 -7.48 8.85 6.23
CA THR A 197 -6.03 9.10 6.11
C THR A 197 -5.48 8.65 4.74
N GLY A 198 -4.17 8.77 4.53
CA GLY A 198 -3.52 8.43 3.27
C GLY A 198 -3.47 9.58 2.27
N GLY A 199 -2.76 9.37 1.16
CA GLY A 199 -2.57 10.42 0.14
C GLY A 199 -3.86 10.81 -0.58
N GLY A 200 -4.79 9.87 -0.79
CA GLY A 200 -6.09 10.12 -1.37
C GLY A 200 -7.02 10.92 -0.47
N ALA A 201 -6.85 10.83 0.86
CA ALA A 201 -7.64 11.62 1.81
C ALA A 201 -7.37 13.13 1.72
N MET A 202 -6.24 13.54 1.12
CA MET A 202 -5.89 14.95 0.93
C MET A 202 -6.74 15.67 -0.13
N LEU A 203 -7.63 14.95 -0.82
CA LEU A 203 -8.55 15.53 -1.78
C LEU A 203 -9.49 16.54 -1.09
N LYS A 204 -9.59 17.75 -1.66
CA LYS A 204 -10.43 18.82 -1.11
C LYS A 204 -11.88 18.37 -1.03
N HIS A 205 -12.54 18.71 0.07
CA HIS A 205 -13.96 18.42 0.33
C HIS A 205 -14.33 16.93 0.49
N LEU A 206 -13.35 16.03 0.53
CA LEU A 206 -13.63 14.61 0.73
C LEU A 206 -14.28 14.29 2.10
N PRO A 207 -13.88 14.90 3.24
CA PRO A 207 -14.57 14.68 4.51
C PRO A 207 -16.07 14.98 4.44
N GLN A 208 -16.45 16.02 3.70
CA GLN A 208 -17.84 16.44 3.51
C GLN A 208 -18.61 15.43 2.66
N LEU A 209 -18.03 14.95 1.55
CA LEU A 209 -18.63 13.91 0.74
C LEU A 209 -18.80 12.60 1.53
N MET A 210 -17.76 12.20 2.26
CA MET A 210 -17.77 11.02 3.12
C MET A 210 -18.89 11.13 4.16
N LYS A 211 -18.97 12.25 4.89
CA LYS A 211 -20.01 12.51 5.89
C LYS A 211 -21.42 12.46 5.30
N PHE A 212 -21.61 13.03 4.12
CA PHE A 212 -22.90 13.00 3.42
C PHE A 212 -23.31 11.57 3.05
N LYS A 213 -22.38 10.76 2.54
CA LYS A 213 -22.65 9.40 2.07
C LYS A 213 -22.74 8.35 3.19
N THR A 214 -22.00 8.52 4.30
CA THR A 214 -22.02 7.57 5.42
C THR A 214 -23.02 7.92 6.50
N ALA A 215 -23.48 9.18 6.54
CA ALA A 215 -24.22 9.75 7.67
C ALA A 215 -23.48 9.66 9.03
N MET A 216 -22.15 9.50 8.99
CA MET A 216 -21.28 9.49 10.18
C MET A 216 -20.48 10.78 10.26
N ASP A 217 -20.06 11.16 11.47
CA ASP A 217 -19.06 12.21 11.61
C ASP A 217 -17.73 11.76 10.97
N VAL A 218 -17.05 12.71 10.33
CA VAL A 218 -15.81 12.44 9.61
C VAL A 218 -14.76 13.47 9.99
N ARG A 219 -13.56 13.00 10.34
CA ARG A 219 -12.38 13.84 10.49
C ARG A 219 -11.20 13.31 9.70
N MET A 220 -10.25 14.21 9.45
CA MET A 220 -8.96 13.86 8.89
C MET A 220 -8.06 13.26 9.98
N GLY A 221 -7.39 12.16 9.65
CA GLY A 221 -6.34 11.52 10.44
C GLY A 221 -4.98 12.15 10.11
N TYR A 222 -4.41 12.85 11.08
CA TYR A 222 -3.07 13.41 10.99
C TYR A 222 -2.18 12.70 12.01
N PRO A 223 -0.94 12.31 11.65
CA PRO A 223 -0.05 11.64 12.60
C PRO A 223 0.64 12.65 13.53
N ASN A 224 -0.10 13.52 14.21
CA ASN A 224 0.44 14.70 14.89
C ASN A 224 0.87 14.47 16.35
N GLU A 225 0.23 13.56 17.09
CA GLU A 225 0.43 13.41 18.54
C GLU A 225 1.85 12.95 18.91
N HIS A 226 2.45 12.11 18.07
CA HIS A 226 3.74 11.46 18.36
C HIS A 226 4.94 12.13 17.65
N LEU A 227 4.73 13.29 17.01
CA LEU A 227 5.77 13.98 16.26
C LEU A 227 6.38 15.15 17.03
N ALA A 228 7.70 15.12 17.17
CA ALA A 228 8.49 16.21 17.74
C ALA A 228 9.61 16.66 16.79
N GLY A 229 10.13 17.87 17.01
CA GLY A 229 11.31 18.38 16.30
C GLY A 229 11.03 19.26 15.07
N PRO A 230 12.11 19.75 14.43
CA PRO A 230 12.04 20.83 13.42
C PRO A 230 11.34 20.43 12.11
N GLY A 231 11.24 19.13 11.81
CA GLY A 231 10.58 18.62 10.60
C GLY A 231 9.10 18.26 10.76
N ARG A 232 8.52 18.41 11.96
CA ARG A 232 7.16 17.89 12.27
C ARG A 232 6.09 18.36 11.30
N ASN A 233 6.15 19.61 10.84
CA ASN A 233 5.12 20.19 9.99
C ASN A 233 5.16 19.61 8.57
N GLU A 234 6.32 19.14 8.11
CA GLU A 234 6.47 18.54 6.78
C GLU A 234 5.87 17.14 6.73
N ILE A 235 6.06 16.36 7.81
CA ILE A 235 5.59 14.99 7.95
C ILE A 235 4.21 14.86 8.60
N ASN A 236 3.65 15.95 9.13
CA ASN A 236 2.29 16.00 9.66
C ASN A 236 1.25 16.06 8.52
N GLN A 237 1.21 15.01 7.71
CA GLN A 237 0.27 14.85 6.61
C GLN A 237 -0.31 13.44 6.63
N PRO A 238 -1.58 13.26 6.24
CA PRO A 238 -2.23 11.94 6.24
C PRO A 238 -1.47 10.89 5.42
N MET A 239 -0.79 11.32 4.34
CA MET A 239 0.03 10.43 3.50
C MET A 239 1.20 9.77 4.23
N TYR A 240 1.60 10.25 5.40
CA TYR A 240 2.70 9.70 6.19
C TYR A 240 2.24 8.84 7.37
N ALA A 241 0.92 8.66 7.57
CA ALA A 241 0.37 7.90 8.69
C ALA A 241 0.97 6.50 8.84
N THR A 242 0.99 5.71 7.76
CA THR A 242 1.56 4.35 7.77
C THR A 242 3.04 4.37 8.17
N SER A 243 3.82 5.31 7.64
CA SER A 243 5.25 5.39 7.92
C SER A 243 5.53 5.77 9.37
N VAL A 244 4.77 6.73 9.92
CA VAL A 244 4.88 7.12 11.34
C VAL A 244 4.47 5.96 12.24
N GLY A 245 3.38 5.28 11.92
CA GLY A 245 2.91 4.10 12.67
C GLY A 245 3.91 2.96 12.69
N LEU A 246 4.56 2.67 11.56
CA LEU A 246 5.63 1.67 11.48
C LEU A 246 6.81 2.01 12.40
N ILE A 247 7.19 3.30 12.48
CA ILE A 247 8.26 3.77 13.36
C ILE A 247 7.85 3.61 14.83
N MET A 248 6.62 4.00 15.19
CA MET A 248 6.09 3.86 16.55
C MET A 248 6.14 2.39 17.01
N ARG A 249 5.66 1.46 16.18
CA ARG A 249 5.74 0.03 16.49
C ARG A 249 7.17 -0.49 16.58
N GLY A 250 8.08 0.09 15.78
CA GLY A 250 9.51 -0.18 15.89
C GLY A 250 10.06 0.21 17.27
N PHE A 251 9.66 1.36 17.81
CA PHE A 251 10.04 1.79 19.16
C PHE A 251 9.45 0.87 20.24
N ASP A 252 8.15 0.56 20.17
CA ASP A 252 7.49 -0.33 21.12
C ASP A 252 8.17 -1.71 21.17
N TYR A 253 8.59 -2.22 20.00
CA TYR A 253 9.36 -3.46 19.91
C TYR A 253 10.70 -3.35 20.64
N LEU A 254 11.44 -2.25 20.46
CA LEU A 254 12.74 -2.07 21.13
C LEU A 254 12.60 -1.94 22.64
N GLU A 255 11.58 -1.22 23.12
CA GLU A 255 11.29 -1.07 24.55
C GLU A 255 10.88 -2.40 25.18
N THR A 256 9.92 -3.10 24.58
CA THR A 256 9.40 -4.39 25.07
C THR A 256 10.51 -5.43 25.21
N TYR A 257 11.44 -5.47 24.26
CA TYR A 257 12.55 -6.43 24.26
C TYR A 257 13.86 -5.87 24.81
N LYS A 258 13.87 -4.65 25.37
CA LYS A 258 15.05 -3.95 25.92
C LYS A 258 16.26 -3.98 24.97
N LYS A 259 16.03 -3.76 23.68
CA LYS A 259 17.09 -3.74 22.67
C LYS A 259 17.49 -2.30 22.37
N THR A 260 18.79 -2.04 22.29
CA THR A 260 19.30 -0.75 21.87
C THR A 260 19.11 -0.58 20.36
N PHE A 261 18.66 0.60 19.92
CA PHE A 261 18.67 0.96 18.51
C PHE A 261 20.12 1.16 18.06
N ASN A 262 20.69 0.16 17.38
CA ASN A 262 21.96 0.34 16.69
C ASN A 262 21.66 0.95 15.32
N ALA A 263 21.55 2.28 15.24
CA ALA A 263 21.72 2.96 13.97
C ALA A 263 23.11 2.57 13.46
N ALA A 264 23.19 1.84 12.34
CA ALA A 264 24.48 1.51 11.75
C ALA A 264 25.30 2.80 11.60
N PRO A 265 26.60 2.81 11.95
CA PRO A 265 27.43 4.00 11.76
C PRO A 265 27.35 4.44 10.30
N GLN A 266 27.31 5.76 10.04
CA GLN A 266 27.21 6.33 8.68
C GLN A 266 28.26 5.78 7.69
N THR A 267 29.35 5.18 8.19
CA THR A 267 30.42 4.55 7.41
C THR A 267 30.03 3.22 6.76
N GLU A 268 28.93 2.56 7.15
CA GLU A 268 28.45 1.33 6.51
C GLU A 268 27.52 1.55 5.31
N PHE A 269 27.19 2.80 4.97
CA PHE A 269 26.62 3.13 3.66
C PHE A 269 27.71 3.06 2.58
N VAL A 270 28.27 1.87 2.38
CA VAL A 270 29.07 1.59 1.19
C VAL A 270 28.14 1.75 0.00
N ARG A 271 28.31 2.84 -0.75
CA ARG A 271 27.81 2.92 -2.12
C ARG A 271 28.44 1.75 -2.86
N LEU A 272 27.70 0.66 -3.04
CA LEU A 272 28.06 -0.36 -4.00
C LEU A 272 28.06 0.34 -5.36
N ARG A 273 29.25 0.76 -5.84
CA ARG A 273 29.43 1.09 -7.25
C ARG A 273 29.14 -0.21 -8.01
N PRO A 274 28.36 -0.18 -9.10
CA PRO A 274 28.29 -1.34 -9.97
C PRO A 274 29.70 -1.58 -10.53
N GLU A 275 30.30 -2.74 -10.24
CA GLU A 275 31.48 -3.18 -10.97
C GLU A 275 31.06 -3.47 -12.41
N VAL A 276 31.40 -2.56 -13.31
CA VAL A 276 31.37 -2.81 -14.74
C VAL A 276 32.57 -3.71 -15.03
N TYR A 277 32.32 -5.01 -15.22
CA TYR A 277 33.34 -5.91 -15.73
C TYR A 277 33.54 -5.65 -17.23
N GLU A 278 34.52 -4.81 -17.57
CA GLU A 278 35.15 -4.84 -18.89
C GLU A 278 36.08 -6.06 -18.96
N ARG A 279 35.72 -7.05 -19.79
CA ARG A 279 36.68 -8.10 -20.18
C ARG A 279 37.67 -7.48 -21.16
N VAL A 280 38.88 -7.21 -20.68
CA VAL A 280 40.03 -6.98 -21.55
C VAL A 280 40.57 -8.35 -21.97
N GLU A 281 40.37 -8.70 -23.24
CA GLU A 281 41.09 -9.79 -23.90
C GLU A 281 42.55 -9.36 -24.08
N THR A 282 43.46 -9.95 -23.33
CA THR A 282 44.89 -9.89 -23.66
C THR A 282 45.22 -11.01 -24.62
N ALA A 283 45.38 -10.65 -25.89
CA ALA A 283 46.11 -11.45 -26.86
C ALA A 283 47.60 -11.41 -26.51
N SER A 284 48.21 -12.57 -26.33
CA SER A 284 49.67 -12.73 -26.38
C SER A 284 49.98 -13.82 -27.40
N GLU A 285 50.47 -13.40 -28.55
CA GLU A 285 51.17 -14.25 -29.50
C GLU A 285 52.58 -14.54 -28.97
N SER A 286 52.96 -15.82 -28.95
CA SER A 286 54.33 -16.24 -29.26
C SER A 286 54.33 -17.72 -29.61
N GLU A 287 54.64 -18.00 -30.87
CA GLU A 287 54.89 -19.33 -31.45
C GLU A 287 56.08 -20.04 -30.79
N SER A 288 56.01 -21.36 -30.63
CA SER A 288 56.98 -22.30 -31.24
C SER A 288 56.70 -23.76 -30.84
N ASP A 289 56.30 -24.52 -31.85
CA ASP A 289 56.93 -25.75 -32.31
C ASP A 289 56.58 -27.16 -31.74
N SER A 290 56.23 -27.99 -32.73
CA SER A 290 56.36 -29.44 -32.96
C SER A 290 56.06 -30.51 -31.89
N GLY A 291 55.09 -31.37 -32.23
CA GLY A 291 55.28 -32.83 -32.21
C GLY A 291 54.30 -33.65 -31.36
N GLY A 292 53.54 -34.57 -32.01
CA GLY A 292 53.09 -35.81 -31.36
C GLY A 292 51.60 -36.15 -31.39
N GLN A 293 51.15 -36.71 -32.52
CA GLN A 293 50.14 -37.78 -32.71
C GLN A 293 49.08 -38.13 -31.64
N SER A 294 47.81 -38.08 -32.12
CA SER A 294 46.77 -39.13 -32.05
C SER A 294 46.04 -39.45 -30.74
N GLN A 295 44.74 -39.13 -30.65
CA GLN A 295 43.62 -40.10 -30.84
C GLN A 295 42.24 -39.49 -30.52
N HIS A 296 41.27 -39.84 -31.37
CA HIS A 296 39.84 -39.53 -31.32
C HIS A 296 39.12 -40.00 -30.04
N ILE A 297 38.32 -39.14 -29.40
CA ILE A 297 37.03 -39.52 -28.76
C ILE A 297 35.99 -38.38 -28.91
N GLN A 298 34.94 -38.72 -29.67
CA GLN A 298 33.54 -38.25 -29.74
C GLN A 298 33.12 -36.81 -29.35
N HIS A 299 32.51 -36.17 -30.34
CA HIS A 299 31.84 -34.87 -30.29
C HIS A 299 30.41 -35.04 -29.75
N GLU A 300 30.16 -34.70 -28.48
CA GLU A 300 28.79 -34.36 -28.03
C GLU A 300 28.53 -32.89 -28.41
N GLN A 301 27.58 -32.67 -29.31
CA GLN A 301 27.10 -31.34 -29.68
C GLN A 301 26.39 -30.70 -28.47
N ARG A 302 27.04 -29.72 -27.83
CA ARG A 302 26.36 -28.81 -26.89
C ARG A 302 25.33 -27.99 -27.67
N THR A 303 24.07 -28.39 -27.59
CA THR A 303 22.93 -27.61 -28.07
C THR A 303 22.91 -26.25 -27.38
N SER A 304 22.81 -25.19 -28.17
CA SER A 304 22.83 -23.82 -27.69
C SER A 304 21.66 -23.57 -26.73
N LEU A 305 21.90 -22.79 -25.67
CA LEU A 305 20.88 -22.39 -24.69
C LEU A 305 19.64 -21.77 -25.38
N THR A 306 19.87 -21.08 -26.49
CA THR A 306 18.82 -20.46 -27.31
C THR A 306 17.89 -21.47 -27.97
N GLU A 307 18.37 -22.65 -28.38
CA GLU A 307 17.52 -23.71 -28.93
C GLU A 307 16.66 -24.37 -27.86
N LYS A 308 17.21 -24.57 -26.65
CA LYS A 308 16.45 -25.11 -25.51
C LYS A 308 15.33 -24.16 -25.08
N ILE A 309 15.59 -22.86 -25.08
CA ILE A 309 14.58 -21.83 -24.78
C ILE A 309 13.51 -21.77 -25.87
N LYS A 310 13.89 -21.91 -27.15
CA LYS A 310 12.96 -21.90 -28.27
C LYS A 310 12.00 -23.11 -28.22
N ILE A 311 12.51 -24.31 -27.93
CA ILE A 311 11.70 -25.53 -27.78
C ILE A 311 10.77 -25.42 -26.57
N MET A 312 11.23 -24.83 -25.46
CA MET A 312 10.41 -24.62 -24.27
C MET A 312 9.26 -23.64 -24.52
N MET A 313 9.50 -22.55 -25.26
CA MET A 313 8.44 -21.60 -25.62
C MET A 313 7.44 -22.18 -26.62
N GLN A 314 7.89 -23.04 -27.54
CA GLN A 314 6.99 -23.67 -28.51
C GLN A 314 5.99 -24.63 -27.85
N LYS A 315 6.41 -25.34 -26.79
CA LYS A 315 5.52 -26.20 -25.97
C LYS A 315 4.56 -25.45 -25.05
N MET A 316 4.78 -24.16 -24.82
CA MET A 316 3.92 -23.34 -23.95
C MET A 316 2.68 -22.78 -24.66
N PHE A 317 2.63 -22.83 -25.99
CA PHE A 317 1.54 -22.27 -26.81
C PHE A 317 0.67 -23.32 -27.53
N GLU A 318 0.84 -24.61 -27.24
CA GLU A 318 -0.12 -25.64 -27.64
C GLU A 318 -1.23 -25.71 -26.58
N VAL A 319 -2.36 -25.06 -26.87
CA VAL A 319 -3.61 -25.20 -26.12
C VAL A 319 -4.29 -26.48 -26.61
N GLU A 320 -4.36 -27.51 -25.76
CA GLU A 320 -5.22 -28.67 -25.99
C GLU A 320 -6.67 -28.28 -25.64
N ASP A 321 -7.54 -28.28 -26.66
CA ASP A 321 -9.00 -28.26 -26.48
C ASP A 321 -9.43 -29.52 -25.71
N GLN A 322 -10.06 -29.33 -24.55
CA GLN A 322 -10.74 -30.40 -23.83
C GLN A 322 -12.19 -30.54 -24.36
N PRO A 323 -12.66 -31.76 -24.68
CA PRO A 323 -14.03 -31.97 -25.14
C PRO A 323 -15.04 -31.79 -24.01
N ILE A 324 -16.15 -31.13 -24.35
CA ILE A 324 -17.34 -31.00 -23.49
C ILE A 324 -18.03 -32.37 -23.40
N ASN A 325 -18.28 -32.82 -22.17
CA ASN A 325 -19.28 -33.84 -21.87
C ASN A 325 -20.07 -33.39 -20.63
#